data_AF-A9L6S8-F1
#
_entry.id   AF-A9L6S8-F1
#
_cell.length_a   1.000
_cell.length_b   1.000
_cell.length_c   1.000
_cell.angle_alpha   90.00
_cell.angle_beta   90.00
_cell.angle_gamma   90.00
#
_symmetry.space_group_name_H-M   'P 1'
#
loop_
_entity.id
_entity.type
_entity.pdbx_description
1 polymer ?
#
loop_
_entity_poly.entity_id
_entity_poly.type
_entity_poly.pdbx_seq_one_letter_code
_entity_poly.pdbx_strand_id
1 'polypeptide(L)'
;MGIALSISATLGAIVFVLMLASPLTAYRDAIAIKSTLSLIETQANLSYRKKVMLSRCVTDNAPMTIQRLINEKRIPTDVNSGLHTFETRFTSININGWTRPNYLEIRVTFADSAALEAIASHLNPTIYQPLTLVFLTPIQIDVTDNLSHFDKKTGCLQ
;
A
#
# COMPACT_ATOMS: atom_id res chain seq x y z
N MET A 1 -19.67 -53.60 -11.85
CA MET A 1 -20.07 -52.22 -12.26
C MET A 1 -19.99 -51.16 -11.15
N GLY A 2 -19.72 -51.50 -9.87
CA GLY A 2 -19.68 -50.50 -8.79
C GLY A 2 -18.38 -49.68 -8.65
N ILE A 3 -17.26 -50.13 -9.22
CA ILE A 3 -15.93 -49.50 -9.04
C ILE A 3 -15.74 -48.31 -10.00
N ALA A 4 -16.38 -48.33 -11.17
CA ALA A 4 -16.26 -47.24 -12.15
C ALA A 4 -16.98 -45.96 -11.69
N LEU A 5 -18.14 -46.09 -11.02
CA LEU A 5 -18.91 -44.95 -10.51
C LEU A 5 -18.22 -44.25 -9.32
N SER A 6 -17.52 -45.00 -8.46
CA SER A 6 -16.82 -44.42 -7.31
C SER A 6 -15.56 -43.65 -7.72
N ILE A 7 -14.84 -44.09 -8.77
CA ILE A 7 -13.68 -43.38 -9.33
C ILE A 7 -14.10 -42.07 -10.02
N SER A 8 -15.22 -42.07 -10.77
CA SER A 8 -15.72 -40.85 -11.40
C SER A 8 -16.21 -39.82 -10.39
N ALA A 9 -16.83 -40.26 -9.29
CA ALA A 9 -17.28 -39.36 -8.22
C ALA A 9 -16.11 -38.72 -7.45
N THR A 10 -15.03 -39.47 -7.18
CA THR A 10 -13.84 -38.94 -6.51
C THR A 10 -13.04 -38.00 -7.41
N LEU A 11 -12.91 -38.30 -8.71
CA LEU A 11 -12.31 -37.37 -9.67
C LEU A 11 -13.09 -36.06 -9.82
N GLY A 12 -14.43 -36.12 -9.86
CA GLY A 12 -15.28 -34.93 -9.91
C GLY A 12 -15.13 -34.06 -8.67
N ALA A 13 -15.07 -34.66 -7.47
CA ALA A 13 -14.84 -33.94 -6.23
C ALA A 13 -13.45 -33.29 -6.18
N ILE A 14 -12.39 -33.97 -6.64
CA ILE A 14 -11.03 -33.42 -6.67
C ILE A 14 -10.95 -32.23 -7.63
N VAL A 15 -11.53 -32.33 -8.82
CA VAL A 15 -11.55 -31.22 -9.80
C VAL A 15 -12.34 -30.03 -9.24
N PHE A 16 -13.47 -30.27 -8.59
CA PHE A 16 -14.27 -29.20 -7.98
C PHE A 16 -13.53 -28.51 -6.81
N VAL A 17 -12.84 -29.27 -5.96
CA VAL A 17 -12.00 -28.71 -4.88
C VAL A 17 -10.82 -27.92 -5.44
N LEU A 18 -10.16 -28.41 -6.50
CA LEU A 18 -9.07 -27.68 -7.16
C LEU A 18 -9.56 -26.39 -7.82
N MET A 19 -10.75 -26.40 -8.43
CA MET A 19 -11.37 -25.21 -9.02
C MET A 19 -11.72 -24.14 -7.97
N LEU A 20 -12.07 -24.54 -6.74
CA LEU A 20 -12.38 -23.61 -5.65
C LEU A 20 -11.14 -23.16 -4.86
N ALA A 21 -10.07 -23.95 -4.85
CA ALA A 21 -8.87 -23.64 -4.08
C ALA A 21 -8.16 -22.37 -4.58
N SER A 22 -8.01 -22.21 -5.91
CA SER A 22 -7.30 -21.08 -6.52
C SER A 22 -7.95 -19.70 -6.28
N PRO A 23 -9.27 -19.51 -6.44
CA PRO A 23 -9.89 -18.21 -6.16
C PRO A 23 -9.86 -17.88 -4.67
N LEU A 24 -9.92 -18.89 -3.79
CA LEU A 24 -9.85 -18.68 -2.35
C LEU A 24 -8.46 -18.21 -1.90
N THR A 25 -7.39 -18.76 -2.48
CA THR A 25 -6.01 -18.31 -2.20
C THR A 25 -5.80 -16.88 -2.69
N ALA A 26 -6.23 -16.56 -3.91
CA ALA A 26 -6.11 -15.21 -4.47
C ALA A 26 -6.85 -14.17 -3.62
N TYR A 27 -8.04 -14.50 -3.12
CA TYR A 27 -8.81 -13.63 -2.23
C TYR A 27 -8.11 -13.43 -0.88
N ARG A 28 -7.54 -14.49 -0.29
CA ARG A 28 -6.77 -14.41 0.96
C ARG A 28 -5.55 -13.52 0.78
N ASP A 29 -4.82 -13.67 -0.32
CA ASP A 29 -3.65 -12.86 -0.63
C ASP A 29 -4.05 -11.39 -0.85
N ALA A 30 -5.19 -11.14 -1.50
CA ALA A 30 -5.74 -9.79 -1.63
C ALA A 30 -6.02 -9.15 -0.26
N ILE A 31 -6.59 -9.89 0.69
CA ILE A 31 -6.83 -9.39 2.05
C ILE A 31 -5.51 -9.07 2.75
N ALA A 32 -4.51 -9.94 2.64
CA ALA A 32 -3.20 -9.70 3.23
C ALA A 32 -2.55 -8.44 2.65
N ILE A 33 -2.57 -8.26 1.32
CA ILE A 33 -2.07 -7.05 0.66
C ILE A 33 -2.84 -5.81 1.14
N LYS A 34 -4.17 -5.85 1.22
CA LYS A 34 -4.97 -4.72 1.75
C LYS A 34 -4.59 -4.34 3.17
N SER A 35 -4.39 -5.34 4.03
CA SER A 35 -3.96 -5.11 5.40
C SER A 35 -2.60 -4.41 5.44
N THR A 36 -1.65 -4.88 4.64
CA THR A 36 -0.32 -4.28 4.51
C THR A 36 -0.37 -2.86 3.94
N LEU A 37 -1.19 -2.61 2.92
CA LEU A 37 -1.41 -1.27 2.36
C LEU A 37 -1.93 -0.29 3.43
N SER A 38 -2.96 -0.69 4.18
CA SER A 38 -3.53 0.10 5.27
C SER A 38 -2.51 0.36 6.39
N LEU A 39 -1.69 -0.64 6.71
CA LEU A 39 -0.61 -0.50 7.68
C LEU A 39 0.44 0.51 7.19
N ILE A 40 0.94 0.38 5.95
CA ILE A 40 1.90 1.30 5.35
C ILE A 40 1.33 2.72 5.34
N GLU A 41 0.08 2.89 4.92
CA GLU A 41 -0.59 4.19 4.89
C GLU A 41 -0.64 4.84 6.27
N THR A 42 -1.15 4.11 7.26
CA THR A 42 -1.28 4.59 8.64
C THR A 42 0.08 4.99 9.20
N GLN A 43 1.09 4.13 9.01
CA GLN A 43 2.41 4.33 9.59
C GLN A 43 3.23 5.42 8.88
N ALA A 44 3.10 5.55 7.56
CA ALA A 44 3.69 6.65 6.80
C ALA A 44 3.11 7.99 7.24
N ASN A 45 1.78 8.08 7.39
CA ASN A 45 1.11 9.27 7.90
C ASN A 45 1.57 9.61 9.33
N LEU A 46 1.69 8.62 10.22
CA LEU A 46 2.18 8.84 11.59
C LEU A 46 3.65 9.27 11.62
N SER A 47 4.51 8.68 10.79
CA SER A 47 5.91 9.06 10.65
C SER A 47 6.03 10.51 10.18
N TYR A 48 5.26 10.88 9.14
CA TYR A 48 5.22 12.25 8.64
C TYR A 48 4.69 13.24 9.69
N ARG A 49 3.55 12.96 10.34
CA ARG A 49 3.01 13.83 11.41
C ARG A 49 3.99 14.01 12.55
N LYS A 50 4.65 12.95 13.00
CA LYS A 50 5.71 13.03 14.02
C LYS A 50 6.84 13.95 13.56
N LYS A 51 7.27 13.85 12.30
CA LYS A 51 8.30 14.72 11.75
C LYS A 51 7.86 16.18 11.73
N VAL A 52 6.64 16.47 11.25
CA VAL A 52 6.08 17.84 11.25
C VAL A 52 6.00 18.41 12.66
N MET A 53 5.60 17.61 13.66
CA MET A 53 5.56 18.04 15.06
C MET A 53 6.96 18.38 15.61
N LEU A 54 7.97 17.61 15.24
CA LEU A 54 9.35 17.80 15.70
C LEU A 54 10.08 18.94 14.98
N SER A 55 9.93 19.03 13.65
CA SER A 55 10.56 20.09 12.83
C SER A 55 9.79 21.40 12.87
N ARG A 56 8.52 21.36 13.27
CA ARG A 56 7.54 22.44 13.12
C ARG A 56 7.33 22.87 11.67
N CYS A 57 7.79 22.09 10.68
CA CYS A 57 7.68 22.40 9.26
C CYS A 57 6.92 21.28 8.52
N VAL A 58 6.00 21.66 7.64
CA VAL A 58 5.23 20.68 6.83
C VAL A 58 6.06 20.12 5.67
N THR A 59 7.18 20.74 5.32
CA THR A 59 8.09 20.23 4.30
C THR A 59 8.73 18.91 4.75
N ASP A 60 8.58 17.85 3.96
CA ASP A 60 9.32 16.60 4.19
C ASP A 60 10.64 16.59 3.42
N ASN A 61 11.74 16.83 4.12
CA ASN A 61 13.08 16.82 3.51
C ASN A 61 13.66 15.41 3.31
N ALA A 62 12.98 14.35 3.75
CA ALA A 62 13.50 12.98 3.65
C ALA A 62 12.50 12.11 2.87
N PRO A 63 12.98 11.25 1.96
CA PRO A 63 12.08 10.38 1.22
C PRO A 63 11.34 9.45 2.20
N MET A 64 10.02 9.32 2.00
CA MET A 64 9.25 8.24 2.61
C MET A 64 9.56 6.97 1.83
N THR A 65 10.00 5.91 2.51
CA THR A 65 10.34 4.62 1.90
C THR A 65 9.95 3.49 2.85
N ILE A 66 9.77 2.29 2.33
CA ILE A 66 9.51 1.10 3.15
C ILE A 66 10.67 0.88 4.13
N GLN A 67 11.92 1.06 3.69
CA GLN A 67 13.09 0.92 4.54
C GLN A 67 13.08 1.91 5.71
N ARG A 68 12.64 3.16 5.48
CA ARG A 68 12.49 4.15 6.55
C ARG A 68 11.47 3.67 7.59
N LEU A 69 10.32 3.16 7.15
CA LEU A 69 9.30 2.64 8.06
C LEU A 69 9.79 1.41 8.85
N ILE A 70 10.57 0.54 8.22
CA ILE A 70 11.23 -0.60 8.90
C ILE A 70 12.23 -0.09 9.96
N ASN A 71 13.11 0.85 9.59
CA ASN A 71 14.12 1.40 10.49
C ASN A 71 13.49 2.14 11.68
N GLU A 72 12.36 2.80 11.47
CA GLU A 72 11.55 3.43 12.52
C GLU A 72 10.73 2.43 13.35
N LYS A 73 10.84 1.12 13.09
CA LYS A 73 10.07 0.02 13.71
C LYS A 73 8.55 0.21 13.59
N ARG A 74 8.11 0.81 12.49
CA ARG A 74 6.69 1.10 12.21
C ARG A 74 6.00 -0.06 11.50
N ILE A 75 6.75 -0.80 10.69
CA ILE A 75 6.27 -1.97 9.96
C ILE A 75 7.24 -3.15 10.13
N PRO A 76 6.79 -4.40 9.93
CA PRO A 76 7.63 -5.59 10.00
C PRO A 76 8.76 -5.57 8.95
N THR A 77 9.89 -6.21 9.28
CA THR A 77 11.07 -6.31 8.39
C THR A 77 10.83 -7.21 7.18
N ASP A 78 9.85 -8.11 7.26
CA ASP A 78 9.51 -9.14 6.29
C ASP A 78 8.38 -8.71 5.33
N VAL A 79 8.00 -7.44 5.33
CA VAL A 79 6.93 -6.89 4.47
C VAL A 79 7.14 -7.18 2.97
N ASN A 80 8.39 -7.34 2.53
CA ASN A 80 8.79 -7.64 1.15
C ASN A 80 9.31 -9.08 0.97
N SER A 81 8.99 -10.01 1.88
CA SER A 81 9.48 -11.40 1.81
C SER A 81 8.67 -12.34 0.91
N GLY A 82 7.61 -11.84 0.26
CA GLY A 82 6.63 -12.63 -0.50
C GLY A 82 6.76 -12.54 -2.02
N LEU A 83 5.68 -12.96 -2.71
CA LEU A 83 5.54 -12.93 -4.18
C LEU A 83 5.32 -11.52 -4.76
N HIS A 84 5.28 -10.51 -3.90
CA HIS A 84 5.10 -9.12 -4.27
C HIS A 84 5.97 -8.23 -3.38
N THR A 85 6.34 -7.08 -3.90
CA THR A 85 7.12 -6.07 -3.19
C THR A 85 6.34 -4.77 -3.07
N PHE A 86 6.50 -4.12 -1.92
CA PHE A 86 5.96 -2.80 -1.66
C PHE A 86 7.06 -1.76 -1.84
N GLU A 87 6.70 -0.68 -2.51
CA GLU A 87 7.42 0.57 -2.48
C GLU A 87 6.48 1.68 -2.04
N THR A 88 7.03 2.70 -1.38
CA THR A 88 6.24 3.86 -1.00
C THR A 88 7.05 5.13 -1.18
N ARG A 89 6.35 6.23 -1.51
CA ARG A 89 6.91 7.57 -1.62
C ARG A 89 5.84 8.62 -1.40
N PHE A 90 6.26 9.81 -0.98
CA PHE A 90 5.40 10.99 -1.02
C PHE A 90 5.51 11.68 -2.37
N THR A 91 4.36 12.01 -2.96
CA THR A 91 4.26 12.92 -4.10
C THR A 91 3.95 14.30 -3.56
N SER A 92 4.90 15.22 -3.76
CA SER A 92 4.81 16.58 -3.22
C SER A 92 4.22 17.57 -4.21
N ILE A 93 3.60 18.62 -3.68
CA ILE A 93 3.20 19.81 -4.42
C ILE A 93 4.04 21.00 -3.97
N ASN A 94 4.32 21.92 -4.89
CA ASN A 94 4.96 23.20 -4.59
C ASN A 94 3.89 24.26 -4.33
N ILE A 95 4.03 25.01 -3.23
CA ILE A 95 3.16 26.11 -2.84
C ILE A 95 4.07 27.27 -2.44
N ASN A 96 4.02 28.37 -3.20
CA ASN A 96 4.67 29.63 -2.85
C ASN A 96 6.17 29.51 -2.46
N GLY A 97 6.92 28.60 -3.09
CA GLY A 97 8.36 28.44 -2.88
C GLY A 97 8.77 27.35 -1.88
N TRP A 98 7.83 26.68 -1.24
CA TRP A 98 8.08 25.49 -0.41
C TRP A 98 7.26 24.30 -0.91
N THR A 99 7.57 23.09 -0.44
CA THR A 99 6.90 21.86 -0.88
C THR A 99 6.30 21.10 0.27
N ARG A 100 5.15 20.48 0.07
CA ARG A 100 4.60 19.48 1.01
C ARG A 100 4.14 18.23 0.30
N PRO A 101 4.15 17.08 0.99
CA PRO A 101 3.43 15.90 0.54
C PRO A 101 1.95 16.20 0.26
N ASN A 102 1.46 15.73 -0.88
CA ASN A 102 0.06 15.81 -1.28
C ASN A 102 -0.60 14.42 -1.30
N TYR A 103 0.12 13.44 -1.85
CA TYR A 103 -0.29 12.05 -1.86
C TYR A 103 0.81 11.17 -1.28
N LEU A 104 0.39 10.11 -0.57
CA LEU A 104 1.18 8.93 -0.36
C LEU A 104 0.93 7.99 -1.53
N GLU A 105 1.99 7.68 -2.26
CA GLU A 105 1.97 6.66 -3.30
C GLU A 105 2.51 5.35 -2.72
N ILE A 106 1.74 4.28 -2.87
CA ILE A 106 2.18 2.92 -2.54
C ILE A 106 2.10 2.10 -3.82
N ARG A 107 3.21 1.47 -4.20
CA ARG A 107 3.30 0.56 -5.35
C ARG A 107 3.38 -0.87 -4.83
N VAL A 108 2.63 -1.76 -5.45
CA VAL A 108 2.71 -3.20 -5.24
C VAL A 108 3.14 -3.83 -6.55
N THR A 109 4.35 -4.38 -6.59
CA THR A 109 4.90 -5.04 -7.77
C THR A 109 4.84 -6.55 -7.59
N PHE A 110 4.28 -7.25 -8.58
CA PHE A 110 4.10 -8.69 -8.60
C PHE A 110 5.21 -9.35 -9.43
N ALA A 111 5.56 -10.59 -9.09
CA ALA A 111 6.58 -11.34 -9.84
C ALA A 111 6.16 -11.69 -11.27
N ASP A 112 4.86 -11.92 -11.49
CA ASP A 112 4.30 -12.32 -12.78
C ASP A 112 2.87 -11.79 -13.00
N SER A 113 2.41 -11.84 -14.25
CA SER A 113 1.11 -11.29 -14.65
C SER A 113 -0.07 -12.12 -14.15
N ALA A 114 0.09 -13.44 -13.99
CA ALA A 114 -0.98 -14.31 -13.51
C ALA A 114 -1.31 -14.01 -12.05
N ALA A 115 -0.28 -13.78 -11.22
CA ALA A 115 -0.44 -13.36 -9.82
C ALA A 115 -1.13 -12.00 -9.73
N LEU A 116 -0.75 -11.04 -10.59
CA LEU A 116 -1.43 -9.75 -10.67
C LEU A 116 -2.91 -9.93 -11.04
N GLU A 117 -3.21 -10.63 -12.13
CA GLU A 117 -4.57 -10.80 -12.65
C GLU A 117 -5.51 -11.47 -11.65
N ALA A 118 -5.01 -12.48 -10.91
CA ALA A 118 -5.79 -13.19 -9.90
C ALA A 118 -6.24 -12.29 -8.74
N ILE A 119 -5.48 -11.24 -8.42
CA ILE A 119 -5.67 -10.43 -7.21
C ILE A 119 -6.16 -9.01 -7.54
N ALA A 120 -5.87 -8.51 -8.75
CA ALA A 120 -6.15 -7.16 -9.21
C ALA A 120 -7.62 -6.74 -9.08
N SER A 121 -8.56 -7.66 -9.33
CA SER A 121 -10.00 -7.44 -9.22
C SER A 121 -10.46 -7.17 -7.78
N HIS A 122 -9.63 -7.51 -6.78
CA HIS A 122 -9.95 -7.36 -5.38
C HIS A 122 -9.32 -6.10 -4.75
N LEU A 123 -8.31 -5.48 -5.34
CA LEU A 123 -7.48 -4.47 -4.67
C LEU A 123 -7.90 -3.01 -4.90
N ASN A 124 -8.71 -2.68 -5.92
CA ASN A 124 -9.13 -1.30 -6.25
C ASN A 124 -7.97 -0.26 -6.31
N PRO A 125 -6.92 -0.51 -7.12
CA PRO A 125 -5.82 0.43 -7.28
C PRO A 125 -6.25 1.69 -8.04
N THR A 126 -5.49 2.77 -7.84
CA THR A 126 -5.70 4.04 -8.56
C THR A 126 -5.15 3.97 -9.98
N ILE A 127 -4.01 3.30 -10.18
CA ILE A 127 -3.38 3.13 -11.49
C ILE A 127 -2.98 1.67 -11.67
N TYR A 128 -3.26 1.14 -12.86
CA TYR A 128 -2.81 -0.16 -13.33
C TYR A 128 -1.60 -0.01 -14.25
N GLN A 129 -0.51 -0.72 -13.95
CA GLN A 129 0.71 -0.80 -14.76
C GLN A 129 1.10 -2.27 -14.99
N PRO A 130 1.96 -2.58 -15.97
CA PRO A 130 2.48 -3.94 -16.12
C PRO A 130 3.14 -4.43 -14.83
N LEU A 131 2.58 -5.49 -14.24
CA LEU A 131 3.03 -6.09 -12.97
C LEU A 131 2.95 -5.19 -11.73
N THR A 132 2.43 -3.97 -11.84
CA THR A 132 2.42 -3.02 -10.72
C THR A 132 1.04 -2.40 -10.53
N LEU A 133 0.59 -2.40 -9.28
CA LEU A 133 -0.59 -1.67 -8.83
C LEU A 133 -0.17 -0.45 -8.04
N VAL A 134 -0.73 0.72 -8.36
CA VAL A 134 -0.43 1.97 -7.66
C VAL A 134 -1.64 2.44 -6.89
N PHE A 135 -1.44 2.73 -5.62
CA PHE A 135 -2.42 3.27 -4.70
C PHE A 135 -2.01 4.69 -4.33
N LEU A 136 -2.95 5.63 -4.45
CA LEU A 136 -2.75 7.03 -4.09
C LEU A 136 -3.67 7.39 -2.93
N THR A 137 -3.10 7.67 -1.76
CA THR A 137 -3.84 8.15 -0.59
C THR A 137 -3.56 9.64 -0.40
N PRO A 138 -4.59 10.51 -0.36
CA PRO A 138 -4.39 11.94 -0.09
C PRO A 138 -3.90 12.16 1.35
N ILE A 139 -2.95 13.08 1.52
CA ILE A 139 -2.43 13.46 2.83
C ILE A 139 -3.20 14.69 3.29
N GLN A 140 -4.07 14.48 4.27
CA GLN A 140 -4.79 15.58 4.90
C GLN A 140 -3.87 16.31 5.86
N ILE A 141 -3.47 17.51 5.46
CA ILE A 141 -2.83 18.49 6.32
C ILE A 141 -3.80 19.65 6.41
N ASP A 142 -4.43 19.81 7.57
CA ASP A 142 -5.22 20.99 7.86
C ASP A 142 -4.26 22.15 8.12
N VAL A 143 -3.99 22.91 7.07
CA VAL A 143 -3.21 24.16 7.10
C VAL A 143 -4.14 25.35 6.91
N THR A 144 -5.45 25.18 7.11
CA THR A 144 -6.39 26.31 7.03
C THR A 144 -6.04 27.33 8.11
N ASP A 145 -6.46 28.59 7.90
CA ASP A 145 -6.00 29.83 8.57
C ASP A 145 -6.04 29.86 10.12
N ASN A 146 -6.36 28.74 10.79
CA ASN A 146 -6.36 28.55 12.23
C ASN A 146 -4.97 28.30 12.84
N LEU A 147 -3.94 28.05 12.04
CA LEU A 147 -2.56 28.06 12.54
C LEU A 147 -2.04 29.50 12.48
N SER A 148 -2.44 30.33 13.45
CA SER A 148 -2.02 31.74 13.59
C SER A 148 -0.50 31.96 13.57
N HIS A 149 0.28 30.89 13.71
CA HIS A 149 1.74 30.89 13.70
C HIS A 149 2.35 30.23 12.46
N PHE A 150 1.56 29.84 11.45
CA PHE A 150 2.08 29.24 10.23
C PHE A 150 2.57 30.28 9.23
N ASP A 151 3.86 30.25 8.94
CA ASP A 151 4.48 31.08 7.93
C ASP A 151 4.30 30.44 6.54
N LYS A 152 3.39 31.03 5.75
CA LYS A 152 3.07 30.61 4.38
C LYS A 152 4.22 30.78 3.38
N LYS A 153 5.28 31.53 3.72
CA LYS A 153 6.48 31.65 2.87
C LYS A 153 7.46 30.50 3.07
N THR A 154 7.58 30.01 4.31
CA THR A 154 8.56 28.98 4.66
C THR A 154 7.94 27.59 4.83
N GLY A 155 6.63 27.50 5.04
CA GLY A 155 5.94 26.24 5.31
C GLY A 155 6.17 25.74 6.75
N CYS A 156 6.50 26.63 7.69
CA CYS A 156 6.84 26.30 9.06
C CYS A 156 6.00 27.07 10.09
N LEU A 157 5.83 26.49 11.28
CA LEU A 157 5.24 27.14 12.44
C LEU A 157 6.31 27.95 13.18
N GLN A 158 6.01 29.22 13.45
CA GLN A 158 6.79 30.11 14.31
C GLN A 158 6.59 29.75 15.79
#